data_AF-A0A3D0SXP8-F1
#
_entry.id   AF-A0A3D0SXP8-F1
#
_cell.length_a   1.000
_cell.length_b   1.000
_cell.length_c   1.000
_cell.angle_alpha   90.00
_cell.angle_beta   90.00
_cell.angle_gamma   90.00
#
_symmetry.space_group_name_H-M   'P 1'
#
loop_
_entity.id
_entity.type
_entity.pdbx_description
1 polymer ?
#
loop_
_entity_poly.entity_id
_entity_poly.type
_entity_poly.pdbx_seq_one_letter_code
_entity_poly.pdbx_strand_id
1 'polypeptide(L)'
;MTDDAAVKPTTRISKVWVIPIIALLIGAWMVYYQWQNQGPLITIDMSSASGIEVNKTPIKIRDLDVGQVKRIELKPELDGVTVTARLEKSAARLLNESTRFWVVAPRVSFSEVSGLNTLLSGSFIAMTAEA
;
A
#
# COMPACT_ATOMS: atom_id res chain seq x y z
N MET A 1 26.83 -14.01 -73.10
CA MET A 1 27.09 -14.25 -71.66
C MET A 1 26.54 -13.04 -70.92
N THR A 2 25.32 -13.12 -70.44
CA THR A 2 24.71 -12.11 -69.57
C THR A 2 24.48 -12.81 -68.24
N ASP A 3 25.27 -12.40 -67.24
CA ASP A 3 25.17 -12.89 -65.87
C ASP A 3 24.18 -11.96 -65.15
N ASP A 4 22.96 -12.44 -64.94
CA ASP A 4 21.93 -11.70 -64.22
C ASP A 4 22.17 -11.82 -62.71
N ALA A 5 22.45 -10.69 -62.08
CA ALA A 5 22.68 -10.61 -60.65
C ALA A 5 21.35 -10.70 -59.88
N ALA A 6 21.16 -11.82 -59.18
CA ALA A 6 20.01 -12.01 -58.28
C ALA A 6 20.18 -11.17 -56.99
N VAL A 7 19.46 -10.05 -56.92
CA VAL A 7 19.40 -9.20 -55.72
C VAL A 7 18.57 -9.90 -54.65
N LYS A 8 19.23 -10.44 -53.62
CA LYS A 8 18.57 -11.01 -52.45
C LYS A 8 18.33 -9.88 -51.43
N PRO A 9 17.07 -9.52 -51.12
CA PRO A 9 16.80 -8.48 -50.14
C PRO A 9 17.23 -8.96 -48.76
N THR A 10 18.27 -8.33 -48.20
CA THR A 10 18.67 -8.54 -46.80
C THR A 10 17.71 -7.73 -45.93
N THR A 11 16.72 -8.38 -45.33
CA THR A 11 15.87 -7.74 -44.32
C THR A 11 16.74 -7.47 -43.08
N ARG A 12 17.31 -6.27 -43.05
CA ARG A 12 18.28 -5.79 -42.07
C ARG A 12 17.58 -5.15 -40.87
N ILE A 13 16.50 -5.75 -40.37
CA ILE A 13 16.02 -5.42 -39.03
C ILE A 13 16.78 -6.36 -38.09
N SER A 14 17.95 -5.89 -37.66
CA SER A 14 18.90 -6.64 -36.85
C SER A 14 18.23 -7.20 -35.59
N LYS A 15 18.53 -8.47 -35.26
CA LYS A 15 18.20 -9.11 -33.96
C LYS A 15 18.67 -8.31 -32.74
N VAL A 16 19.52 -7.29 -32.93
CA VAL A 16 19.92 -6.29 -31.91
C VAL A 16 18.70 -5.56 -31.33
N TRP A 17 17.62 -5.37 -32.09
CA TRP A 17 16.37 -4.75 -31.59
C TRP A 17 15.56 -5.64 -30.64
N VAL A 18 15.94 -6.90 -30.47
CA VAL A 18 15.32 -7.80 -29.49
C VAL A 18 15.64 -7.36 -28.06
N ILE A 19 16.84 -6.81 -27.82
CA ILE A 19 17.26 -6.33 -26.48
C ILE A 19 16.35 -5.21 -25.96
N PRO A 20 16.10 -4.11 -26.70
CA PRO A 20 15.20 -3.05 -26.23
C PRO A 20 13.75 -3.52 -26.09
N ILE A 21 13.27 -4.45 -26.94
CA ILE A 21 11.94 -5.04 -26.78
C ILE A 21 11.86 -5.84 -25.47
N ILE A 22 12.85 -6.70 -25.19
CA ILE A 22 12.87 -7.48 -23.95
C ILE A 22 12.94 -6.55 -22.73
N ALA A 23 13.76 -5.50 -22.77
CA ALA A 23 13.84 -4.52 -21.69
C ALA A 23 12.49 -3.82 -21.46
N LEU A 24 11.79 -3.43 -22.53
CA LEU A 24 10.45 -2.85 -22.45
C LEU A 24 9.43 -3.84 -21.87
N LEU A 25 9.49 -5.12 -22.26
CA LEU A 25 8.59 -6.16 -21.75
C LEU A 25 8.82 -6.40 -20.25
N ILE A 26 10.07 -6.45 -19.79
CA ILE A 26 10.39 -6.58 -18.37
C ILE A 26 9.90 -5.36 -17.60
N GLY A 27 10.11 -4.15 -18.13
CA GLY A 27 9.62 -2.91 -17.51
C GLY A 27 8.09 -2.88 -17.40
N ALA A 28 7.40 -3.23 -18.49
CA ALA A 28 5.94 -3.33 -18.51
C ALA A 28 5.43 -4.39 -17.52
N TRP A 29 6.09 -5.55 -17.46
CA TRP A 29 5.78 -6.58 -16.48
C TRP A 29 5.97 -6.05 -15.05
N MET A 30 7.09 -5.40 -14.76
CA MET A 30 7.39 -4.92 -13.42
C MET A 30 6.38 -3.87 -12.93
N VAL A 31 5.95 -2.96 -13.81
CA VAL A 31 4.86 -2.01 -13.52
C VAL A 31 3.54 -2.74 -13.27
N TYR A 32 3.22 -3.73 -14.10
CA TYR A 32 2.00 -4.54 -13.93
C TYR A 32 2.01 -5.32 -12.62
N TYR A 33 3.14 -5.93 -12.28
CA TYR A 33 3.36 -6.67 -11.03
C TYR A 33 3.20 -5.77 -9.82
N GLN A 34 3.76 -4.56 -9.87
CA GLN A 34 3.63 -3.58 -8.79
C GLN A 34 2.17 -3.14 -8.59
N TRP A 35 1.40 -2.95 -9.66
CA TRP A 35 -0.01 -2.56 -9.55
C TRP A 35 -0.89 -3.68 -8.98
N GLN A 36 -0.63 -4.93 -9.39
CA GLN A 36 -1.34 -6.12 -8.92
C GLN A 36 -1.12 -6.45 -7.44
N ASN A 37 0.02 -6.04 -6.88
CA ASN A 37 0.39 -6.34 -5.49
C ASN A 37 0.05 -5.22 -4.51
N GLN A 38 -0.39 -4.05 -4.97
CA GLN A 38 -0.89 -3.00 -4.09
C GLN A 38 -2.30 -3.37 -3.60
N GLY A 39 -2.48 -3.45 -2.28
CA GLY A 39 -3.80 -3.65 -1.71
C GLY A 39 -4.65 -2.37 -1.75
N PRO A 40 -5.94 -2.48 -1.40
CA PRO A 40 -6.92 -1.41 -1.59
C PRO A 40 -6.61 -0.19 -0.72
N LEU A 41 -6.93 1.00 -1.24
CA LEU A 41 -7.01 2.20 -0.41
C LEU A 41 -8.42 2.30 0.15
N ILE A 42 -8.50 2.51 1.46
CA ILE A 42 -9.74 2.74 2.18
C ILE A 42 -9.72 4.12 2.82
N THR A 43 -10.91 4.68 3.00
CA THR A 43 -11.13 5.97 3.64
C THR A 43 -11.92 5.73 4.91
N ILE A 44 -11.41 6.21 6.04
CA ILE A 44 -11.98 6.00 7.36
C ILE A 44 -12.25 7.38 7.97
N ASP A 45 -13.51 7.63 8.30
CA ASP A 45 -13.92 8.85 8.98
C ASP A 45 -13.83 8.66 10.50
N MET A 46 -13.13 9.58 11.16
CA MET A 46 -12.88 9.53 12.61
C MET A 46 -13.07 10.91 13.23
N SER A 47 -13.42 10.98 14.51
CA SER A 47 -13.53 12.25 15.23
C SER A 47 -12.15 12.88 15.53
N SER A 48 -11.10 12.06 15.68
CA SER A 48 -9.75 12.53 15.95
C SER A 48 -8.70 11.56 15.40
N ALA A 49 -7.57 12.12 14.94
CA ALA A 49 -6.36 11.38 14.53
C ALA A 49 -5.20 11.59 15.51
N SER A 50 -5.48 11.90 16.78
CA SER A 50 -4.43 12.13 17.80
C SER A 50 -3.48 10.94 17.88
N GLY A 51 -2.18 11.22 17.76
CA GLY A 51 -1.10 10.24 17.81
C GLY A 51 -0.88 9.44 16.52
N ILE A 52 -1.70 9.63 15.47
CA ILE A 52 -1.56 8.93 14.19
C ILE A 52 -0.61 9.72 13.27
N GLU A 53 0.34 9.02 12.66
CA GLU A 53 1.31 9.58 11.73
C GLU A 53 1.20 8.93 10.34
N VAL A 54 1.19 9.78 9.32
CA VAL A 54 1.19 9.35 7.91
C VAL A 54 2.47 8.55 7.60
N ASN A 55 2.31 7.42 6.91
CA ASN A 55 3.38 6.47 6.58
C ASN A 55 4.14 5.88 7.77
N LYS A 56 3.63 6.00 8.99
CA LYS A 56 4.21 5.35 10.18
C LYS A 56 3.20 4.52 10.94
N THR A 57 1.97 5.00 11.08
CA THR A 57 0.95 4.29 11.85
C THR A 57 0.46 3.04 11.12
N PRO A 58 0.63 1.83 11.71
CA PRO A 58 0.13 0.59 11.13
C PRO A 58 -1.37 0.43 11.41
N ILE A 59 -2.04 -0.28 10.50
CA ILE A 59 -3.36 -0.85 10.76
C ILE A 59 -3.16 -2.29 11.22
N LYS A 60 -3.78 -2.67 12.34
CA LYS A 60 -3.63 -4.00 12.93
C LYS A 60 -4.96 -4.72 13.09
N ILE A 61 -4.97 -6.02 12.84
CA ILE A 61 -6.03 -6.93 13.27
C ILE A 61 -5.42 -8.00 14.15
N ARG A 62 -5.93 -8.17 15.37
CA ARG A 62 -5.40 -9.16 16.34
C ARG A 62 -3.85 -9.08 16.45
N ASP A 63 -3.34 -7.86 16.60
CA ASP A 63 -1.90 -7.51 16.68
C ASP A 63 -1.04 -7.78 15.43
N LEU A 64 -1.64 -8.21 14.32
CA LEU A 64 -0.96 -8.37 13.03
C LEU A 64 -1.08 -7.11 12.17
N ASP A 65 0.04 -6.63 11.66
CA ASP A 65 0.09 -5.50 10.73
C ASP A 65 -0.53 -5.90 9.38
N VAL A 66 -1.54 -5.17 8.95
CA VAL A 66 -2.34 -5.45 7.74
C VAL A 66 -2.48 -4.25 6.81
N GLY A 67 -1.81 -3.15 7.13
CA GLY A 67 -1.81 -1.95 6.32
C GLY A 67 -1.17 -0.77 7.01
N GLN A 68 -1.28 0.39 6.37
CA GLN A 68 -0.64 1.61 6.85
C GLN A 68 -1.43 2.85 6.45
N VAL A 69 -1.43 3.84 7.33
CA VAL A 69 -1.99 5.17 7.04
C VAL A 69 -1.18 5.87 5.96
N LYS A 70 -1.86 6.36 4.92
CA LYS A 70 -1.27 7.06 3.78
C LYS A 70 -1.58 8.55 3.71
N ARG A 71 -2.70 8.98 4.29
CA ARG A 71 -3.09 10.40 4.33
C ARG A 71 -4.01 10.66 5.51
N ILE A 72 -3.96 11.87 6.05
CA ILE A 72 -4.86 12.37 7.07
C ILE A 72 -5.29 13.75 6.62
N GLU A 73 -6.59 13.98 6.51
CA GLU A 73 -7.18 15.24 6.07
C GLU A 73 -8.24 15.68 7.08
N LEU A 74 -8.35 16.98 7.35
CA LEU A 74 -9.43 17.51 8.16
C LEU A 74 -10.71 17.54 7.32
N LYS A 75 -11.83 17.16 7.90
CA LYS A 75 -13.12 17.22 7.21
C LYS A 75 -13.48 18.68 6.87
N PRO A 76 -14.17 18.93 5.74
CA PRO A 76 -14.63 20.28 5.39
C PRO A 76 -15.49 20.93 6.49
N GLU A 77 -16.28 20.13 7.20
CA GLU A 77 -17.17 20.57 8.29
C GLU A 77 -16.43 20.80 9.62
N LEU A 78 -15.12 20.52 9.68
CA LEU A 78 -14.27 20.65 10.89
C LEU A 78 -14.71 19.80 12.10
N ASP A 79 -15.63 18.86 11.90
CA ASP A 79 -16.20 17.98 12.93
C ASP A 79 -15.38 16.70 13.16
N GLY A 80 -14.34 16.49 12.36
CA GLY A 80 -13.48 15.32 12.43
C GLY A 80 -12.42 15.29 11.35
N VAL A 81 -11.84 14.11 11.16
CA VAL A 81 -10.76 13.83 10.21
C VAL A 81 -11.12 12.65 9.32
N THR A 82 -10.64 12.70 8.10
CA THR A 82 -10.71 11.62 7.13
C THR A 82 -9.32 11.03 6.97
N VAL A 83 -9.17 9.77 7.34
CA VAL A 83 -7.91 9.02 7.28
C VAL A 83 -7.96 8.10 6.07
N THR A 84 -7.06 8.31 5.11
CA THR A 84 -6.86 7.37 4.01
C THR A 84 -5.75 6.40 4.37
N ALA A 85 -6.04 5.11 4.30
CA ALA A 85 -5.08 4.06 4.56
C ALA A 85 -5.02 3.05 3.42
N ARG A 86 -3.87 2.40 3.25
CA ARG A 86 -3.70 1.31 2.30
C ARG A 86 -3.56 0.02 3.07
N LEU A 87 -4.49 -0.90 2.82
CA LEU A 87 -4.42 -2.25 3.35
C LEU A 87 -3.60 -3.14 2.42
N GLU A 88 -3.11 -4.25 2.96
CA GLU A 88 -2.52 -5.31 2.16
C GLU A 88 -3.59 -6.08 1.38
N LYS A 89 -3.21 -6.66 0.24
CA LYS A 89 -4.11 -7.46 -0.60
C LYS A 89 -4.70 -8.66 0.16
N SER A 90 -3.96 -9.22 1.11
CA SER A 90 -4.39 -10.30 2.01
C SER A 90 -5.57 -9.89 2.90
N ALA A 91 -5.52 -8.66 3.42
CA ALA A 91 -6.53 -8.08 4.30
C ALA A 91 -7.74 -7.53 3.55
N ALA A 92 -7.66 -7.34 2.23
CA ALA A 92 -8.79 -6.89 1.41
C ALA A 92 -10.03 -7.78 1.53
N ARG A 93 -9.84 -9.09 1.77
CA ARG A 93 -10.96 -10.04 1.98
C ARG A 93 -11.69 -9.88 3.30
N LEU A 94 -11.09 -9.16 4.24
CA LEU A 94 -11.65 -8.89 5.55
C LEU A 94 -12.47 -7.60 5.58
N LEU A 95 -12.44 -6.81 4.49
CA LEU A 95 -13.23 -5.60 4.34
C LEU A 95 -14.66 -5.96 3.96
N ASN A 96 -15.59 -5.67 4.86
CA ASN A 96 -17.03 -5.82 4.68
C ASN A 96 -17.80 -4.71 5.42
N GLU A 97 -19.12 -4.69 5.29
CA GLU A 97 -19.98 -3.67 5.93
C GLU A 97 -19.92 -3.70 7.47
N SER A 98 -19.57 -4.85 8.05
CA SER A 98 -19.38 -5.02 9.49
C SER A 98 -17.98 -4.67 10.00
N THR A 99 -17.05 -4.30 9.10
CA THR A 99 -15.67 -3.99 9.48
C THR A 99 -15.63 -2.67 10.22
N ARG A 100 -15.06 -2.69 11.44
CA ARG A 100 -14.91 -1.48 12.25
C ARG A 100 -13.44 -1.15 12.44
N PHE A 101 -13.16 0.15 12.42
CA PHE A 101 -11.84 0.72 12.64
C PHE A 101 -11.88 1.66 13.84
N TRP A 102 -10.90 1.56 14.74
CA TRP A 102 -10.78 2.49 15.86
C TRP A 102 -9.31 2.74 16.20
N VAL A 103 -9.03 3.89 16.81
CA VAL A 103 -7.67 4.26 17.23
C VAL A 103 -7.40 3.64 18.60
N VAL A 104 -6.27 2.96 18.73
CA VAL A 104 -5.75 2.48 20.02
C VAL A 104 -4.55 3.34 20.38
N ALA A 105 -4.73 4.19 21.39
CA ALA A 105 -3.66 5.00 21.97
C ALA A 105 -3.23 4.39 23.30
N PRO A 106 -1.92 4.34 23.59
CA PRO A 106 -1.43 3.85 24.88
C PRO A 106 -1.91 4.78 26.01
N ARG A 107 -2.58 4.22 27.03
CA ARG A 107 -2.89 4.94 28.27
C ARG A 107 -1.72 4.76 29.23
N VAL A 108 -1.01 5.84 29.53
CA VAL A 108 0.08 5.85 30.51
C VAL A 108 -0.53 5.97 31.91
N SER A 109 -0.55 4.88 32.69
CA SER A 109 -0.76 4.97 34.14
C SER A 109 0.60 5.02 34.83
N PHE A 110 0.90 6.11 35.53
CA PHE A 110 2.16 6.36 36.24
C PHE A 110 2.32 5.53 37.54
N SER A 111 1.67 4.37 37.67
CA SER A 111 1.53 3.67 38.95
C SER A 111 2.63 2.67 39.29
N GLU A 112 3.56 2.31 38.40
CA GLU A 112 4.67 1.45 38.82
C GLU A 112 5.87 1.54 37.86
N VAL A 113 7.05 1.60 38.46
CA VAL A 113 8.37 1.55 37.84
C VAL A 113 8.54 0.26 37.02
N SER A 114 8.00 0.24 35.79
CA SER A 114 8.26 -0.77 34.74
C SER A 114 7.98 -0.25 33.32
N GLY A 115 7.72 1.06 33.16
CA GLY A 115 7.12 1.66 31.96
C GLY A 115 8.04 2.11 30.81
N LEU A 116 9.30 1.66 30.73
CA LEU A 116 10.18 2.06 29.61
C LEU A 116 9.80 1.40 28.28
N ASN A 117 9.12 0.25 28.31
CA ASN A 117 8.73 -0.47 27.08
C ASN A 117 7.42 0.05 26.44
N THR A 118 6.56 0.71 27.23
CA THR A 118 5.24 1.22 26.76
C THR A 118 5.30 2.61 26.14
N LEU A 119 6.35 3.41 26.40
CA LEU A 119 6.56 4.71 25.76
C LEU A 119 6.95 4.60 24.27
N LEU A 120 7.35 3.41 23.82
CA LEU A 120 7.78 3.14 22.44
C LEU A 120 6.65 2.60 21.55
N SER A 121 5.51 2.23 22.12
CA SER A 121 4.36 1.73 21.35
C SER A 121 3.56 2.93 20.83
N GLY A 122 3.93 3.42 19.64
CA GLY A 122 3.17 4.47 18.94
C GLY A 122 1.70 4.09 18.75
N SER A 123 0.83 5.08 18.50
CA SER A 123 -0.58 4.79 18.26
C SER A 123 -0.75 3.92 17.00
N PHE A 124 -1.79 3.08 17.01
CA PHE A 124 -2.17 2.27 15.86
C PHE A 124 -3.67 2.26 15.64
N ILE A 125 -4.09 1.94 14.41
CA ILE A 125 -5.50 1.75 14.08
C ILE A 125 -5.79 0.26 14.18
N ALA A 126 -6.69 -0.12 15.06
CA ALA A 126 -7.18 -1.48 15.15
C ALA A 126 -8.36 -1.70 14.19
N MET A 127 -8.45 -2.91 13.67
CA MET A 127 -9.50 -3.38 12.77
C MET A 127 -10.13 -4.64 13.34
N THR A 128 -11.45 -4.73 13.30
CA THR A 128 -12.19 -5.98 13.48
C THR A 128 -12.92 -6.33 12.20
N ALA A 129 -12.89 -7.61 11.85
CA ALA A 129 -13.73 -8.19 10.81
C ALA A 129 -14.57 -9.28 11.47
N GLU A 130 -15.89 -9.16 11.35
CA GLU A 130 -16.82 -10.23 11.67
C GLU A 130 -16.97 -11.09 10.40
N ALA A 131 -16.81 -12.41 10.54
CA ALA A 131 -16.73 -13.36 9.43
C ALA A 131 -18.11 -13.87 9.04
#